data_AF-A0A1D2WT77-F1
#
_entry.id   AF-A0A1D2WT77-F1
#
_cell.length_a   1.000
_cell.length_b   1.000
_cell.length_c   1.000
_cell.angle_alpha   90.00
_cell.angle_beta   90.00
_cell.angle_gamma   90.00
#
_symmetry.space_group_name_H-M   'P 1'
#
loop_
_entity.id
_entity.type
_entity.pdbx_description
1 polymer ?
#
loop_
_entity_poly.entity_id
_entity_poly.type
_entity_poly.pdbx_seq_one_letter_code
_entity_poly.pdbx_strand_id
1 'polypeptide(L)'
;MDLTDVVLEYDDIVSAISVLEKRREELRTHILNTFTEKEINILRVGDVELRRQKVEWKLWRINKLKPYLMKKDLWDIVESVDRKNLSRLIEKGILNEEELQGTYDVETRYNLRVKRI
;
A
#
# COMPACT_ATOMS: atom_id res chain seq x y z
N MET A 1 -31.13 -5.79 -20.83
CA MET A 1 -29.67 -5.79 -20.59
C MET A 1 -29.29 -7.24 -20.34
N ASP A 2 -28.54 -7.82 -21.26
CA ASP A 2 -28.04 -9.18 -21.10
C ASP A 2 -26.69 -9.18 -20.35
N LEU A 3 -26.14 -10.38 -20.10
CA LEU A 3 -24.88 -10.49 -19.37
C LEU A 3 -23.70 -9.83 -20.11
N THR A 4 -23.75 -9.80 -21.44
CA THR A 4 -22.71 -9.18 -22.27
C THR A 4 -22.71 -7.67 -22.09
N ASP A 5 -23.89 -7.05 -22.09
CA ASP A 5 -24.03 -5.61 -21.81
C ASP A 5 -23.45 -5.24 -20.42
N VAL A 6 -23.75 -6.06 -19.39
CA VAL A 6 -23.27 -5.83 -18.01
C VAL A 6 -21.75 -5.95 -17.91
N VAL A 7 -21.14 -6.91 -18.63
CA VAL A 7 -19.69 -7.10 -18.62
C VAL A 7 -18.96 -5.94 -19.28
N LEU A 8 -19.51 -5.39 -20.38
CA LEU A 8 -18.95 -4.22 -21.03
C LEU A 8 -19.03 -2.97 -20.14
N GLU A 9 -20.17 -2.73 -19.49
CA GLU A 9 -20.31 -1.63 -18.52
C GLU A 9 -19.32 -1.78 -17.36
N TYR A 10 -19.13 -3.00 -16.85
CA TYR A 10 -18.15 -3.26 -15.81
C TYR A 10 -16.71 -2.95 -16.25
N ASP A 11 -16.31 -3.35 -17.46
CA ASP A 11 -14.96 -3.07 -17.99
C ASP A 11 -14.72 -1.57 -18.19
N ASP A 12 -15.72 -0.84 -18.68
CA ASP A 12 -15.68 0.62 -18.81
C ASP A 12 -15.47 1.30 -17.44
N ILE A 13 -16.19 0.83 -16.41
CA ILE A 13 -16.03 1.33 -15.04
C ILE A 13 -14.62 1.03 -14.50
N VAL A 14 -14.11 -0.18 -14.69
CA VAL A 14 -12.75 -0.55 -14.27
C VAL A 14 -11.70 0.33 -14.94
N SER A 15 -11.87 0.58 -16.25
CA SER A 15 -11.00 1.46 -17.02
C SER A 15 -11.05 2.90 -16.50
N ALA A 16 -12.24 3.43 -16.23
CA ALA A 16 -12.40 4.77 -15.65
C ALA A 16 -11.77 4.89 -14.25
N ILE A 17 -11.94 3.88 -13.40
CA ILE A 17 -11.29 3.81 -12.08
C ILE A 17 -9.78 3.86 -12.22
N SER A 18 -9.20 3.06 -13.14
CA SER A 18 -7.75 3.03 -13.38
C SER A 18 -7.18 4.41 -13.74
N VAL A 19 -7.87 5.17 -14.60
CA VAL A 19 -7.48 6.54 -14.95
C VAL A 19 -7.52 7.47 -13.74
N LEU A 20 -8.57 7.39 -12.92
CA LEU A 20 -8.71 8.20 -11.71
C LEU A 20 -7.67 7.84 -10.65
N GLU A 21 -7.35 6.56 -10.49
CA GLU A 21 -6.31 6.08 -9.58
C GLU A 21 -4.92 6.59 -10.00
N LYS A 22 -4.61 6.53 -11.30
CA LYS A 22 -3.36 7.10 -11.83
C LYS A 22 -3.28 8.59 -11.53
N ARG A 23 -4.34 9.35 -11.81
CA ARG A 23 -4.36 10.80 -11.56
C ARG A 23 -4.23 11.12 -10.07
N ARG A 24 -4.89 10.34 -9.21
CA ARG A 24 -4.77 10.47 -7.76
C ARG A 24 -3.33 10.25 -7.29
N GLU A 25 -2.63 9.27 -7.84
CA GLU A 25 -1.23 8.98 -7.47
C GLU A 25 -0.27 10.10 -7.93
N GLU A 26 -0.48 10.66 -9.12
CA GLU A 26 0.27 11.83 -9.61
C GLU A 26 0.12 13.03 -8.64
N LEU A 27 -1.12 13.37 -8.27
CA LEU A 27 -1.41 14.46 -7.34
C LEU A 27 -0.81 14.21 -5.97
N ARG A 28 -0.95 12.98 -5.45
CA ARG A 28 -0.38 12.57 -4.16
C ARG A 28 1.14 12.70 -4.14
N THR A 29 1.81 12.25 -5.19
CA THR A 29 3.27 12.36 -5.35
C THR A 29 3.69 13.84 -5.37
N HIS A 30 3.01 14.66 -6.17
CA HIS A 30 3.28 16.09 -6.23
C HIS A 30 3.14 16.77 -4.86
N ILE A 31 2.05 16.50 -4.14
CA ILE A 31 1.82 17.06 -2.79
C ILE A 31 2.94 16.63 -1.83
N LEU A 32 3.31 15.34 -1.82
CA LEU A 32 4.36 14.84 -0.93
C LEU A 32 5.74 15.44 -1.24
N ASN A 33 6.07 15.63 -2.52
CA ASN A 33 7.29 16.28 -2.93
C ASN A 33 7.31 17.73 -2.46
N THR A 34 6.23 18.49 -2.69
CA THR A 34 6.11 19.87 -2.21
C THR A 34 6.18 19.95 -0.67
N PHE A 35 5.54 19.03 0.05
CA PHE A 35 5.63 18.98 1.52
C PHE A 35 7.05 18.69 1.99
N THR A 36 7.81 17.91 1.20
CA THR A 36 9.21 17.60 1.50
C THR A 36 10.11 18.80 1.26
N GLU A 37 10.00 19.43 0.08
CA GLU A 37 10.78 20.59 -0.31
C GLU A 37 10.54 21.81 0.60
N LYS A 38 9.30 22.01 1.03
CA LYS A 38 8.89 23.16 1.85
C LYS A 38 8.79 22.85 3.35
N GLU A 39 9.21 21.65 3.75
CA GLU A 39 9.14 21.18 5.15
C GLU A 39 7.73 21.30 5.78
N ILE A 40 6.68 21.14 4.97
CA ILE A 40 5.29 21.20 5.42
C ILE A 40 4.90 19.85 6.02
N ASN A 41 4.46 19.86 7.27
CA ASN A 41 3.94 18.65 7.93
C ASN A 41 2.41 18.56 7.86
N ILE A 42 1.71 19.69 7.89
CA ILE A 42 0.24 19.78 7.87
C ILE A 42 -0.18 20.96 6.99
N LEU A 43 -1.21 20.75 6.16
CA LEU A 43 -1.87 21.79 5.38
C LEU A 43 -3.38 21.64 5.55
N ARG A 44 -4.10 22.74 5.74
CA ARG A 44 -5.57 22.78 5.78
C ARG A 44 -6.07 23.68 4.67
N VAL A 45 -6.96 23.16 3.83
CA VAL A 45 -7.59 23.89 2.72
C VAL A 45 -9.06 23.52 2.67
N GLY A 46 -9.95 24.50 2.87
CA GLY A 46 -11.38 24.25 3.05
C GLY A 46 -11.63 23.21 4.15
N ASP A 47 -12.45 22.21 3.84
CA ASP A 47 -12.82 21.13 4.76
C ASP A 47 -11.86 19.93 4.73
N VAL A 48 -10.62 20.14 4.25
CA VAL A 48 -9.61 19.07 4.11
C VAL A 48 -8.33 19.42 4.87
N GLU A 49 -7.90 18.52 5.74
CA GLU A 49 -6.57 18.49 6.34
C GLU A 49 -5.71 17.41 5.66
N LEU A 50 -4.55 17.83 5.16
CA LEU A 50 -3.50 16.98 4.62
C LEU A 50 -2.34 16.94 5.61
N ARG A 51 -1.92 15.74 6.00
CA ARG A 51 -0.77 15.53 6.88
C ARG A 51 0.22 14.59 6.23
N ARG A 52 1.50 14.98 6.23
CA ARG A 52 2.61 14.09 5.91
C ARG A 52 2.88 13.21 7.13
N GLN A 53 2.65 11.92 6.98
CA GLN A 53 2.87 10.93 8.02
C GLN A 53 4.10 10.09 7.70
N LYS A 54 5.01 10.00 8.66
CA LYS A 54 6.10 9.01 8.61
C LYS A 54 5.49 7.62 8.74
N VAL A 55 5.83 6.75 7.81
CA VAL A 55 5.42 5.35 7.81
C VAL A 55 6.66 4.50 7.62
N GLU A 56 6.84 3.56 8.53
CA GLU A 56 7.85 2.52 8.39
C GLU A 56 7.41 1.56 7.30
N TRP A 57 8.25 1.47 6.26
CA TRP A 57 8.00 0.62 5.12
C TRP A 57 8.94 -0.59 5.20
N LYS A 58 8.37 -1.77 5.41
CA LYS A 58 9.12 -3.03 5.42
C LYS A 58 9.40 -3.46 3.99
N LEU A 59 10.68 -3.47 3.61
CA LEU A 59 11.18 -4.02 2.35
C LEU A 59 11.57 -5.48 2.54
N TRP A 60 10.67 -6.37 2.18
CA TRP A 60 10.88 -7.81 2.32
C TRP A 60 11.96 -8.32 1.35
N ARG A 61 13.01 -8.91 1.91
CA ARG A 61 14.08 -9.59 1.18
C ARG A 61 13.63 -11.01 0.85
N ILE A 62 13.11 -11.20 -0.36
CA ILE A 62 12.53 -12.47 -0.82
C ILE A 62 13.46 -13.67 -0.59
N ASN A 63 14.76 -13.50 -0.86
CA ASN A 63 15.76 -14.54 -0.66
C ASN A 63 15.90 -15.03 0.79
N LYS A 64 15.60 -14.17 1.78
CA LYS A 64 15.61 -14.51 3.20
C LYS A 64 14.23 -14.94 3.69
N LEU A 65 13.17 -14.34 3.16
CA LEU A 65 11.79 -14.61 3.54
C LEU A 65 11.29 -15.97 3.01
N LYS A 66 11.65 -16.32 1.77
CA LYS A 66 11.18 -17.54 1.10
C LYS A 66 11.54 -18.82 1.87
N PRO A 67 12.80 -19.04 2.32
CA PRO A 67 13.13 -20.22 3.13
C PRO A 67 12.30 -20.33 4.41
N TYR A 68 11.97 -19.20 5.06
CA TYR A 68 11.14 -19.18 6.26
C TYR A 68 9.68 -19.53 5.96
N LEU A 69 9.09 -18.92 4.91
CA LEU A 69 7.71 -19.21 4.51
C LEU A 69 7.53 -20.64 4.01
N MET A 70 8.51 -21.21 3.31
CA MET A 70 8.49 -22.60 2.88
C MET A 70 8.52 -23.58 4.07
N LYS A 71 9.28 -23.28 5.14
CA LYS A 71 9.28 -24.11 6.37
C LYS A 71 7.92 -24.15 7.07
N LYS A 72 7.08 -23.12 6.88
CA LYS A 72 5.73 -23.04 7.46
C LYS A 72 4.62 -23.42 6.48
N ASP A 73 4.96 -23.89 5.28
CA ASP A 73 4.00 -24.21 4.22
C ASP A 73 3.11 -23.02 3.80
N LEU A 74 3.65 -21.80 3.93
CA LEU A 74 2.94 -20.54 3.64
C LEU A 74 3.35 -19.91 2.31
N TRP A 75 4.44 -20.39 1.69
CA TRP A 75 4.99 -19.76 0.49
C TRP A 75 3.99 -19.70 -0.66
N ASP A 76 3.24 -20.78 -0.87
CA ASP A 76 2.27 -20.88 -1.97
C ASP A 76 1.01 -20.04 -1.72
N ILE A 77 0.70 -19.72 -0.46
CA ILE A 77 -0.43 -18.83 -0.09
C ILE A 77 -0.09 -17.37 -0.36
N VAL A 78 1.19 -17.01 -0.28
CA VAL A 78 1.59 -15.61 -0.43
C VAL A 78 1.53 -15.20 -1.91
N GLU A 79 1.64 -16.13 -2.88
CA GLU A 79 1.59 -16.00 -4.37
C GLU A 79 2.53 -14.94 -4.99
N SER A 80 2.59 -13.75 -4.41
CA SER A 80 3.60 -12.72 -4.58
C SER A 80 3.91 -12.13 -3.21
N VAL A 81 5.13 -11.67 -2.94
CA VAL A 81 5.51 -11.06 -1.64
C VAL A 81 4.84 -9.67 -1.48
N ASP A 82 3.51 -9.65 -1.52
CA ASP A 82 2.69 -8.49 -1.28
C ASP A 82 2.63 -8.27 0.23
N ARG A 83 3.03 -7.07 0.62
CA ARG A 83 2.94 -6.56 1.99
C ARG A 83 1.56 -6.82 2.58
N LYS A 84 0.49 -6.70 1.81
CA LYS A 84 -0.88 -6.90 2.31
C LYS A 84 -1.10 -8.33 2.79
N ASN A 85 -0.61 -9.33 2.05
CA ASN A 85 -0.74 -10.73 2.43
C ASN A 85 0.06 -11.04 3.70
N LEU A 86 1.32 -10.59 3.76
CA LEU A 86 2.16 -10.77 4.95
C LEU A 86 1.58 -10.07 6.19
N SER A 87 1.11 -8.83 6.04
CA SER A 87 0.52 -8.08 7.15
C SER A 87 -0.74 -8.77 7.68
N ARG A 88 -1.61 -9.29 6.79
CA ARG A 88 -2.80 -10.06 7.19
C ARG A 88 -2.45 -11.36 7.92
N LEU A 89 -1.37 -12.05 7.51
CA LEU A 89 -0.91 -13.27 8.19
C LEU A 89 -0.37 -12.95 9.60
N ILE A 90 0.31 -11.82 9.78
CA ILE A 90 0.77 -11.34 11.08
C ILE A 90 -0.42 -10.95 11.97
N GLU A 91 -1.36 -10.16 11.43
CA GLU A 91 -2.59 -9.75 12.15
C GLU A 91 -3.43 -10.94 12.61
N LYS A 92 -3.46 -12.02 11.82
CA LYS A 92 -4.14 -13.27 12.16
C LYS A 92 -3.35 -14.16 13.13
N GLY A 93 -2.15 -13.76 13.54
CA GLY A 93 -1.26 -14.54 14.41
C GLY A 93 -0.67 -15.80 13.75
N ILE A 94 -0.80 -15.94 12.43
CA ILE A 94 -0.23 -17.07 11.67
C ILE A 94 1.29 -16.90 11.52
N LEU A 95 1.74 -15.65 11.38
CA LEU A 95 3.14 -15.27 11.36
C LEU A 95 3.48 -14.43 12.60
N ASN A 96 4.61 -14.73 13.25
CA ASN A 96 5.15 -13.85 14.29
C ASN A 96 6.11 -12.84 13.63
N GLU A 97 5.90 -11.56 13.91
CA GLU A 97 6.76 -10.48 13.40
C GLU A 97 8.20 -10.60 13.90
N GLU A 98 8.43 -11.11 15.11
CA GLU A 98 9.77 -11.30 15.67
C GLU A 98 10.58 -12.32 14.87
N GLU A 99 9.94 -13.40 14.43
CA GLU A 99 10.57 -14.45 13.60
C GLU A 99 10.94 -13.94 12.20
N LEU A 100 10.30 -12.86 11.77
CA LEU A 100 10.52 -12.22 10.48
C LEU A 100 11.61 -11.14 10.54
N GLN A 101 12.14 -10.80 11.72
CA GLN A 101 13.26 -9.87 11.83
C GLN A 101 14.46 -10.33 11.00
N GLY A 102 15.09 -9.40 10.29
CA GLY A 102 16.22 -9.69 9.40
C GLY A 102 15.83 -10.24 8.02
N THR A 103 14.54 -10.54 7.79
CA THR A 103 13.99 -10.85 6.46
C THR A 103 13.50 -9.60 5.72
N TYR A 104 13.50 -8.44 6.37
CA TYR A 104 13.16 -7.16 5.75
C TYR A 104 14.09 -6.05 6.25
N ASP A 105 14.24 -5.01 5.42
CA ASP A 105 14.78 -3.72 5.86
C ASP A 105 13.62 -2.76 6.18
N VAL A 106 13.87 -1.78 7.04
CA VAL A 106 12.90 -0.72 7.32
C VAL A 106 13.36 0.55 6.63
N GLU A 107 12.57 1.03 5.68
CA GLU A 107 12.72 2.36 5.10
C GLU A 107 11.71 3.32 5.71
N THR A 108 12.17 4.52 6.06
CA THR A 108 11.22 5.60 6.38
C THR A 108 10.64 6.13 5.07
N ARG A 109 9.35 5.89 4.86
CA ARG A 109 8.59 6.53 3.78
C ARG A 109 7.61 7.54 4.35
N TYR A 110 7.14 8.42 3.47
CA TYR A 110 6.13 9.41 3.81
C TYR A 110 4.85 9.11 3.07
N ASN A 111 3.75 9.07 3.81
CA ASN A 111 2.41 8.88 3.29
C ASN A 111 1.63 10.17 3.46
N LEU A 112 0.78 10.49 2.49
CA LEU A 112 -0.19 11.58 2.60
C LEU A 112 -1.46 11.06 3.26
N ARG A 113 -1.72 11.49 4.50
CA ARG A 113 -2.98 11.25 5.19
C ARG A 113 -3.94 12.40 4.92
N VAL A 114 -5.15 12.06 4.48
CA VAL A 114 -6.23 13.02 4.21
C VAL A 114 -7.30 12.84 5.27
N LYS A 115 -7.68 13.93 5.95
CA LYS A 115 -8.81 13.97 6.88
C LYS A 115 -9.81 15.02 6.37
N ARG A 116 -11.08 14.64 6.24
CA ARG A 116 -12.17 15.59 6.03
C ARG A 116 -12.63 16.11 7.40
N ILE A 117 -12.81 17.42 7.51
CA ILE A 117 -13.24 18.12 8.74
C ILE A 117 -14.75 18.32 8.69
#